data_AF-A0AAE2CQ28-F1
#
_entry.id   AF-A0AAE2CQ28-F1
#
_cell.length_a   1.000
_cell.length_b   1.000
_cell.length_c   1.000
_cell.angle_alpha   90.00
_cell.angle_beta   90.00
_cell.angle_gamma   90.00
#
_symmetry.space_group_name_H-M   'P 1'
#
loop_
_entity.id
_entity.type
_entity.pdbx_description
1 polymer ?
#
loop_
_entity_poly.entity_id
_entity_poly.type
_entity_poly.pdbx_seq_one_letter_code
_entity_poly.pdbx_strand_id
1 'polypeptide(L)'
;MLIFNCVLDIADVTNFVHPGTPLDDEASQRGTSVYLVERRIDMLPKPLTEDICSLRSDVERLTFSVIWEMTPEAEIISTRYTKAIIKSCAALSYVEAQARMDDSRLMDPLTTDLRNMNTLAKIMRQKRIDRGALTLASAEVKFQIDTETHDPLDIGMYQIREANQMIEEFMLAANISVAKKILEHFPFTSLLRRHPSPTKEMLEPLMQTAAAVGLCLDVTSSKALADSLDQAVGDDPYFNKLIRILATRCMTQAVYFCSGDLSPPEFFHYGLAAPVYTHFTSPIRRYADVIVHRLLAASLGICKLPDVFQDRSRLTGVADNLNYRHKNAQMASRASVELHTLIYFRKRPTDTEARILKIRSNGFIVFVPKYGIEGPVYLMPRGQKGGGEWIIDEQQQKIKKVDGKVSYGVLQTVRIHMEVKEPQPNRPKLELSLI
;
A
#
# COMPACT_ATOMS: atom_id res chain seq x y z
N MET A 1 -38.02 -0.72 -0.03
CA MET A 1 -36.70 -0.49 -0.65
C MET A 1 -35.75 -1.51 -0.06
N LEU A 2 -35.00 -2.25 -0.88
CA LEU A 2 -34.03 -3.23 -0.37
C LEU A 2 -32.93 -2.47 0.39
N ILE A 3 -32.63 -2.85 1.62
CA ILE A 3 -31.56 -2.25 2.44
C ILE A 3 -30.62 -3.37 2.86
N PHE A 4 -29.33 -3.16 2.65
CA PHE A 4 -28.27 -4.05 3.11
C PHE A 4 -27.79 -3.61 4.50
N ASN A 5 -27.68 -4.56 5.43
CA ASN A 5 -27.03 -4.35 6.72
C ASN A 5 -25.61 -4.90 6.64
N CYS A 6 -24.62 -4.01 6.46
CA CYS A 6 -23.22 -4.39 6.37
C CYS A 6 -22.53 -4.18 7.72
N VAL A 7 -21.78 -5.17 8.18
CA VAL A 7 -21.02 -5.10 9.44
C VAL A 7 -19.55 -5.35 9.16
N LEU A 8 -18.70 -4.47 9.66
CA LEU A 8 -17.26 -4.70 9.72
C LEU A 8 -16.82 -4.79 11.18
N ASP A 9 -16.37 -5.97 11.57
CA ASP A 9 -15.86 -6.26 12.90
C ASP A 9 -14.34 -6.18 12.94
N ILE A 10 -13.81 -5.32 13.81
CA ILE A 10 -12.37 -5.18 14.04
C ILE A 10 -12.03 -5.68 15.45
N ALA A 11 -10.93 -6.41 15.61
CA ALA A 11 -10.49 -6.90 16.91
C ALA A 11 -10.38 -5.78 17.96
N ASP A 12 -10.99 -5.98 19.14
CA ASP A 12 -10.96 -5.01 20.23
C ASP A 12 -9.69 -5.13 21.08
N VAL A 13 -8.59 -4.63 20.55
CA VAL A 13 -7.30 -4.57 21.26
C VAL A 13 -7.37 -3.66 22.49
N THR A 14 -8.21 -2.63 22.46
CA THR A 14 -8.32 -1.64 23.56
C THR A 14 -8.92 -2.21 24.83
N ASN A 15 -9.58 -3.37 24.75
CA ASN A 15 -10.02 -4.11 25.94
C ASN A 15 -8.84 -4.72 26.72
N PHE A 16 -7.71 -4.98 26.07
CA PHE A 16 -6.56 -5.66 26.66
C PHE A 16 -5.34 -4.74 26.84
N VAL A 17 -5.21 -3.71 26.00
CA VAL A 17 -4.11 -2.74 26.04
C VAL A 17 -4.62 -1.43 26.63
N HIS A 18 -4.48 -1.28 27.95
CA HIS A 18 -4.95 -0.09 28.66
C HIS A 18 -3.93 1.07 28.62
N PRO A 19 -4.39 2.33 28.49
CA PRO A 19 -3.52 3.49 28.44
C PRO A 19 -2.56 3.59 29.64
N GLY A 20 -1.30 3.95 29.38
CA GLY A 20 -0.30 4.21 30.43
C GLY A 20 0.21 2.95 31.16
N THR A 21 -0.09 1.77 30.64
CA THR A 21 0.51 0.52 31.10
C THR A 21 1.84 0.27 30.37
N PRO A 22 2.77 -0.55 30.93
CA PRO A 22 4.00 -0.90 30.23
C PRO A 22 3.79 -1.52 28.84
N LEU A 23 2.67 -2.25 28.68
CA LEU A 23 2.28 -2.82 27.39
C LEU A 23 1.90 -1.74 26.36
N ASP A 24 1.21 -0.70 26.82
CA ASP A 24 0.85 0.46 25.99
C ASP A 24 2.09 1.27 25.59
N ASP A 25 3.00 1.48 26.53
CA ASP A 25 4.26 2.18 26.29
C ASP A 25 5.12 1.43 25.25
N GLU A 26 5.25 0.11 25.38
CA GLU A 26 5.95 -0.72 24.40
C GLU A 26 5.29 -0.68 23.01
N ALA A 27 3.95 -0.76 22.96
CA ALA A 27 3.20 -0.66 21.71
C ALA A 27 3.37 0.71 21.04
N SER A 28 3.38 1.78 21.85
CA SER A 28 3.63 3.15 21.40
C SER A 28 5.05 3.33 20.86
N GLN A 29 6.04 2.79 21.57
CA GLN A 29 7.45 2.83 21.16
C GLN A 29 7.68 2.09 19.85
N ARG A 30 7.06 0.91 19.65
CA ARG A 30 7.15 0.16 18.38
C ARG A 30 6.37 0.84 17.25
N GLY A 31 5.18 1.36 17.53
CA GLY A 31 4.30 2.08 16.59
C GLY A 31 3.62 1.21 15.53
N THR A 32 4.32 0.21 14.96
CA THR A 32 3.80 -0.72 13.95
C THR A 32 4.54 -2.05 14.01
N SER A 33 3.88 -3.15 13.62
CA SER A 33 4.57 -4.40 13.31
C SER A 33 5.43 -4.24 12.04
N VAL A 34 6.59 -4.89 12.00
CA VAL A 34 7.52 -4.89 10.85
C VAL A 34 7.46 -6.24 10.16
N TYR A 35 7.21 -6.25 8.85
CA TYR A 35 7.14 -7.46 8.04
C TYR A 35 8.43 -7.61 7.23
N LEU A 36 9.18 -8.67 7.50
CA LEU A 36 10.36 -9.08 6.74
C LEU A 36 9.99 -10.32 5.92
N VAL A 37 10.88 -10.75 5.03
CA VAL A 37 10.62 -11.91 4.17
C VAL A 37 10.49 -13.21 4.98
N GLU A 38 11.41 -13.44 5.93
CA GLU A 38 11.44 -14.66 6.76
C GLU A 38 10.61 -14.56 8.05
N ARG A 39 10.33 -13.34 8.54
CA ARG A 39 9.76 -13.14 9.87
C ARG A 39 8.93 -11.87 10.00
N ARG A 40 8.07 -11.87 11.01
CA ARG A 40 7.27 -10.72 11.43
C ARG A 40 7.71 -10.31 12.83
N ILE A 41 8.01 -9.02 13.01
CA ILE A 41 8.28 -8.43 14.33
C ILE A 41 6.99 -7.77 14.79
N ASP A 42 6.35 -8.38 15.78
CA ASP A 42 5.04 -7.94 16.26
C ASP A 42 5.11 -6.67 17.13
N MET A 43 4.11 -5.80 16.97
CA MET A 43 3.90 -4.66 17.85
C MET A 43 3.46 -5.09 19.25
N LEU A 44 2.60 -6.12 19.32
CA LEU A 44 2.06 -6.65 20.57
C LEU A 44 2.58 -8.08 20.82
N PRO A 45 2.56 -8.58 22.06
CA PRO A 45 2.94 -9.95 22.38
C PRO A 45 2.10 -11.00 21.64
N LYS A 46 2.74 -12.13 21.30
CA LYS A 46 2.10 -13.25 20.58
C LYS A 46 0.78 -13.74 21.18
N PRO A 47 0.61 -13.87 22.52
CA PRO A 47 -0.69 -14.27 23.08
C PRO A 47 -1.85 -13.33 22.68
N LEU A 48 -1.58 -12.03 22.53
CA LEU A 48 -2.58 -11.07 22.05
C LEU A 48 -2.76 -11.15 20.54
N THR A 49 -1.67 -11.22 19.77
CA THR A 49 -1.74 -11.14 18.29
C THR A 49 -2.21 -12.43 17.62
N GLU A 50 -1.83 -13.59 18.16
CA GLU A 50 -2.06 -14.90 17.53
C GLU A 50 -3.29 -15.62 18.09
N ASP A 51 -3.77 -15.24 19.29
CA ASP A 51 -4.91 -15.90 19.93
C ASP A 51 -6.02 -14.94 20.38
N ILE A 52 -5.77 -14.12 21.40
CA ILE A 52 -6.84 -13.38 22.13
C ILE A 52 -7.53 -12.35 21.23
N CYS A 53 -6.77 -11.55 20.46
CA CYS A 53 -7.35 -10.55 19.55
C CYS A 53 -7.55 -11.10 18.13
N SER A 54 -7.00 -12.28 17.82
CA SER A 54 -7.18 -12.91 16.51
C SER A 54 -8.61 -13.41 16.35
N LEU A 55 -9.30 -12.97 15.29
CA LEU A 55 -10.69 -13.33 15.01
C LEU A 55 -10.79 -14.73 14.36
N ARG A 56 -10.41 -15.75 15.13
CA ARG A 56 -10.43 -17.16 14.71
C ARG A 56 -11.86 -17.66 14.49
N SER A 57 -12.03 -18.59 13.56
CA SER A 57 -13.32 -19.24 13.35
C SER A 57 -13.74 -20.06 14.57
N ASP A 58 -15.05 -20.12 14.81
CA ASP A 58 -15.71 -20.93 15.84
C ASP A 58 -15.34 -20.59 17.29
N VAL A 59 -14.74 -19.43 17.54
CA VAL A 59 -14.46 -18.93 18.89
C VAL A 59 -15.03 -17.53 19.08
N GLU A 60 -15.60 -17.27 20.26
CA GLU A 60 -16.08 -15.95 20.62
C GLU A 60 -14.91 -14.98 20.81
N ARG A 61 -15.07 -13.77 20.27
CA ARG A 61 -14.05 -12.71 20.27
C ARG A 61 -14.68 -11.34 20.44
N LEU A 62 -13.98 -10.49 21.19
CA LEU A 62 -14.34 -9.08 21.39
C LEU A 62 -13.97 -8.26 20.16
N THR A 63 -14.92 -7.46 19.68
CA THR A 63 -14.74 -6.60 18.51
C THR A 63 -15.26 -5.19 18.75
N PHE A 64 -14.75 -4.27 17.93
CA PHE A 64 -15.33 -2.97 17.70
C PHE A 64 -15.93 -2.98 16.29
N SER A 65 -17.25 -2.97 16.23
CA SER A 65 -18.02 -3.09 14.99
C SER A 65 -18.39 -1.72 14.43
N VAL A 66 -18.27 -1.59 13.11
CA VAL A 66 -18.88 -0.52 12.31
C VAL A 66 -20.02 -1.13 11.50
N ILE A 67 -21.22 -0.58 11.65
CA ILE A 67 -22.44 -1.12 11.07
C ILE A 67 -23.06 -0.06 10.17
N TRP A 68 -23.35 -0.43 8.92
CA TRP A 68 -23.97 0.44 7.94
C TRP A 68 -25.30 -0.12 7.46
N GLU A 69 -26.28 0.76 7.32
CA GLU A 69 -27.43 0.53 6.44
C GLU A 69 -27.09 1.13 5.08
N MET A 70 -27.13 0.29 4.04
CA MET A 70 -26.72 0.69 2.69
C MET A 70 -27.83 0.42 1.66
N THR A 71 -27.99 1.33 0.70
CA THR A 71 -28.85 1.09 -0.47
C THR A 71 -28.18 0.09 -1.43
N PRO A 72 -28.93 -0.48 -2.41
CA PRO A 72 -28.33 -1.31 -3.46
C PRO A 72 -27.30 -0.59 -4.33
N GLU A 73 -27.39 0.74 -4.38
CA GLU A 73 -26.41 1.61 -5.04
C GLU A 73 -25.20 1.89 -4.14
N ALA A 74 -25.05 1.19 -3.02
CA ALA A 74 -23.99 1.36 -2.03
C ALA A 74 -23.89 2.77 -1.43
N GLU A 75 -25.02 3.46 -1.29
CA GLU A 75 -25.10 4.69 -0.48
C GLU A 75 -25.29 4.33 1.00
N ILE A 76 -24.50 4.96 1.88
CA ILE A 76 -24.62 4.77 3.33
C ILE A 76 -25.74 5.66 3.86
N ILE A 77 -26.84 5.05 4.31
CA ILE A 77 -28.00 5.72 4.90
C ILE A 77 -27.68 6.12 6.34
N SER A 78 -27.16 5.17 7.12
CA SER A 78 -26.86 5.35 8.54
C SER A 78 -25.60 4.58 8.92
N THR A 79 -24.93 5.02 9.99
CA THR A 79 -23.76 4.33 10.54
C THR A 79 -23.89 4.23 12.05
N ARG A 80 -23.70 3.03 12.58
CA ARG A 80 -23.68 2.74 14.02
C ARG A 80 -22.34 2.11 14.40
N TYR A 81 -21.85 2.48 15.57
CA TYR A 81 -20.60 1.96 16.14
C TYR A 81 -20.92 1.30 17.48
N THR A 82 -20.32 0.15 17.75
CA THR A 82 -20.49 -0.53 19.05
C THR A 82 -19.33 -1.46 19.32
N LYS A 83 -19.04 -1.71 20.59
CA LYS A 83 -18.31 -2.93 20.97
C LYS A 83 -19.26 -4.13 20.88
N ALA A 84 -18.76 -5.29 20.52
CA ALA A 84 -19.54 -6.50 20.33
C ALA A 84 -18.74 -7.76 20.70
N ILE A 85 -19.45 -8.87 20.83
CA ILE A 85 -18.89 -10.22 20.86
C ILE A 85 -19.36 -10.90 19.58
N ILE A 86 -18.42 -11.43 18.80
CA ILE A 86 -18.73 -12.20 17.59
C ILE A 86 -18.19 -13.61 17.69
N LYS A 87 -18.77 -14.51 16.90
CA LYS A 87 -18.21 -15.83 16.61
C LYS A 87 -18.11 -15.98 15.10
N SER A 88 -16.90 -15.88 14.55
CA SER A 88 -16.70 -16.00 13.10
C SER A 88 -17.04 -17.42 12.63
N CYS A 89 -17.84 -17.56 11.58
CA CYS A 89 -18.24 -18.86 11.05
C CYS A 89 -17.17 -19.51 10.15
N ALA A 90 -16.23 -18.72 9.63
CA ALA A 90 -15.19 -19.21 8.73
C ALA A 90 -13.98 -18.25 8.69
N ALA A 91 -12.79 -18.80 8.47
CA ALA A 91 -11.60 -18.05 8.11
C ALA A 91 -11.21 -18.43 6.68
N LEU A 92 -11.37 -17.51 5.74
CA LEU A 92 -11.12 -17.75 4.32
C LEU A 92 -9.86 -17.01 3.85
N SER A 93 -9.03 -17.68 3.07
CA SER A 93 -8.03 -17.00 2.25
C SER A 93 -8.71 -16.26 1.09
N TYR A 94 -8.01 -15.27 0.51
CA TYR A 94 -8.49 -14.58 -0.69
C TYR A 94 -8.72 -15.52 -1.88
N VAL A 95 -7.97 -16.62 -1.96
CA VAL A 95 -8.12 -17.63 -3.02
C VAL A 95 -9.43 -18.38 -2.84
N GLU A 96 -9.70 -18.85 -1.62
CA GLU A 96 -10.93 -19.58 -1.29
C GLU A 96 -12.16 -18.68 -1.42
N ALA A 97 -12.11 -17.45 -0.89
CA ALA A 97 -13.21 -16.50 -1.01
C ALA A 97 -13.55 -16.18 -2.47
N GLN A 98 -12.52 -15.99 -3.32
CA GLN A 98 -12.70 -15.79 -4.75
C GLN A 98 -13.35 -17.00 -5.42
N ALA A 99 -12.79 -18.20 -5.21
CA ALA A 99 -13.33 -19.43 -5.79
C ALA A 99 -14.79 -19.66 -5.37
N ARG A 100 -15.13 -19.34 -4.12
CA ARG A 100 -16.49 -19.45 -3.59
C ARG A 100 -17.46 -18.47 -4.24
N MET A 101 -17.05 -17.21 -4.42
CA MET A 101 -17.85 -16.21 -5.14
C MET A 101 -18.11 -16.61 -6.60
N ASP A 102 -17.10 -17.18 -7.25
CA ASP A 102 -17.14 -17.54 -8.68
C ASP A 102 -17.94 -18.84 -8.97
N ASP A 103 -18.09 -19.74 -7.99
CA ASP A 103 -18.84 -20.99 -8.17
C ASP A 103 -20.36 -20.80 -8.05
N SER A 104 -21.03 -20.60 -9.18
CA SER A 104 -22.49 -20.38 -9.27
C SER A 104 -23.37 -21.47 -8.65
N ARG A 105 -22.82 -22.66 -8.34
CA ARG A 105 -23.55 -23.76 -7.71
C ARG A 105 -23.67 -23.59 -6.19
N LEU A 106 -22.77 -22.81 -5.58
CA LEU A 106 -22.79 -22.53 -4.14
C LEU A 106 -23.81 -21.43 -3.84
N MET A 107 -24.80 -21.77 -3.00
CA MET A 107 -25.93 -20.90 -2.63
C MET A 107 -26.11 -20.82 -1.10
N ASP A 108 -25.12 -21.24 -0.32
CA ASP A 108 -25.16 -21.08 1.13
C ASP A 108 -25.14 -19.60 1.54
N PRO A 109 -25.64 -19.24 2.74
CA PRO A 109 -25.76 -17.85 3.18
C PRO A 109 -24.43 -17.07 3.08
N LEU A 110 -23.32 -17.67 3.52
CA LEU A 110 -22.00 -17.05 3.46
C LEU A 110 -21.60 -16.69 2.02
N THR A 111 -21.82 -17.59 1.07
CA THR A 111 -21.52 -17.35 -0.34
C THR A 111 -22.40 -16.25 -0.93
N THR A 112 -23.68 -16.22 -0.55
CA THR A 112 -24.62 -15.17 -0.96
C THR A 112 -24.19 -13.81 -0.43
N ASP A 113 -23.80 -13.73 0.84
CA ASP A 113 -23.30 -12.50 1.47
C ASP A 113 -22.00 -12.02 0.84
N LEU A 114 -21.05 -12.92 0.55
CA LEU A 114 -19.81 -12.57 -0.17
C LEU A 114 -20.11 -11.95 -1.55
N ARG A 115 -21.06 -12.50 -2.31
CA ARG A 115 -21.46 -11.95 -3.62
C ARG A 115 -22.14 -10.59 -3.49
N ASN A 116 -23.00 -10.41 -2.49
CA ASN A 116 -23.65 -9.14 -2.20
C ASN A 116 -22.62 -8.07 -1.81
N MET A 117 -21.71 -8.41 -0.90
CA MET A 117 -20.58 -7.54 -0.52
C MET A 117 -19.72 -7.17 -1.72
N ASN A 118 -19.41 -8.12 -2.60
CA ASN A 118 -18.62 -7.84 -3.81
C ASN A 118 -19.36 -6.90 -4.78
N THR A 119 -20.67 -7.07 -4.91
CA THR A 119 -21.51 -6.19 -5.74
C THR A 119 -21.47 -4.75 -5.22
N LEU A 120 -21.67 -4.56 -3.92
CA LEU A 120 -21.57 -3.24 -3.29
C LEU A 120 -20.17 -2.66 -3.43
N ALA A 121 -19.13 -3.45 -3.20
CA ALA A 121 -17.74 -3.00 -3.30
C ALA A 121 -17.38 -2.50 -4.72
N LYS A 122 -17.87 -3.16 -5.78
CA LYS A 122 -17.68 -2.67 -7.16
C LYS A 122 -18.28 -1.27 -7.37
N ILE A 123 -19.47 -1.03 -6.83
CA ILE A 123 -20.15 0.27 -6.91
C ILE A 123 -19.37 1.32 -6.09
N MET A 124 -18.95 0.97 -4.86
CA MET A 124 -18.16 1.86 -4.00
C MET A 124 -16.83 2.26 -4.66
N ARG A 125 -16.15 1.29 -5.27
CA ARG A 125 -14.90 1.50 -6.01
C ARG A 125 -15.10 2.43 -7.19
N GLN A 126 -16.14 2.21 -7.99
CA GLN A 126 -16.45 3.09 -9.12
C GLN A 126 -16.68 4.53 -8.67
N LYS A 127 -17.51 4.74 -7.64
CA LYS A 127 -17.73 6.08 -7.07
C LYS A 127 -16.45 6.72 -6.53
N ARG A 128 -15.54 5.91 -5.96
CA ARG A 128 -14.25 6.38 -5.47
C ARG A 128 -13.32 6.82 -6.61
N ILE A 129 -13.29 6.07 -7.72
CA ILE A 129 -12.59 6.44 -8.95
C ILE A 129 -13.21 7.71 -9.55
N ASP A 130 -14.54 7.81 -9.61
CA ASP A 130 -15.25 8.98 -10.13
C ASP A 130 -14.95 10.25 -9.33
N ARG A 131 -14.71 10.13 -8.01
CA ARG A 131 -14.24 11.23 -7.15
C ARG A 131 -12.77 11.61 -7.36
N GLY A 132 -12.00 10.80 -8.09
CA GLY A 132 -10.60 11.04 -8.43
C GLY A 132 -9.60 10.31 -7.56
N ALA A 133 -9.97 9.16 -6.99
CA ALA A 133 -9.00 8.30 -6.34
C ALA A 133 -8.03 7.70 -7.36
N LEU A 134 -6.76 7.64 -6.99
CA LEU A 134 -5.73 7.14 -7.89
C LEU A 134 -5.61 5.62 -7.78
N THR A 135 -5.84 4.92 -8.89
CA THR A 135 -5.49 3.50 -9.02
C THR A 135 -4.00 3.42 -9.37
N LEU A 136 -3.15 3.39 -8.35
CA LEU A 136 -1.69 3.30 -8.51
C LEU A 136 -1.23 1.84 -8.49
N ALA A 137 -0.09 1.57 -9.13
CA ALA A 137 0.51 0.24 -9.19
C ALA A 137 1.83 0.20 -8.42
N SER A 138 2.01 -0.85 -7.61
CA SER A 138 3.27 -1.14 -6.92
C SER A 138 4.01 -2.28 -7.61
N ALA A 139 5.33 -2.29 -7.49
CA ALA A 139 6.20 -3.38 -7.95
C ALA A 139 6.34 -4.52 -6.91
N GLU A 140 5.42 -4.62 -5.96
CA GLU A 140 5.53 -5.54 -4.82
C GLU A 140 5.62 -7.02 -5.24
N VAL A 141 6.63 -7.68 -4.67
CA VAL A 141 6.95 -9.09 -4.90
C VAL A 141 6.72 -9.89 -3.63
N LYS A 142 6.36 -11.16 -3.80
CA LYS A 142 6.31 -12.14 -2.73
C LYS A 142 7.31 -13.25 -3.00
N PHE A 143 7.97 -13.66 -1.94
CA PHE A 143 8.82 -14.84 -1.93
C PHE A 143 8.02 -16.04 -1.43
N GLN A 144 8.27 -17.20 -2.05
CA GLN A 144 8.00 -18.49 -1.43
C GLN A 144 9.29 -18.93 -0.73
N ILE A 145 9.22 -19.20 0.56
CA ILE A 145 10.37 -19.56 1.39
C ILE A 145 10.34 -21.05 1.70
N ASP A 146 11.49 -21.70 1.61
CA ASP A 146 11.69 -23.08 2.02
C ASP A 146 11.56 -23.21 3.55
N THR A 147 10.78 -24.19 4.01
CA THR A 147 10.46 -24.32 5.43
C THR A 147 11.60 -24.87 6.28
N GLU A 148 12.60 -25.51 5.68
CA GLU A 148 13.74 -26.13 6.39
C GLU A 148 14.98 -25.25 6.35
N THR A 149 15.31 -24.72 5.17
CA THR A 149 16.51 -23.92 4.92
C THR A 149 16.29 -22.42 5.11
N HIS A 150 15.03 -21.98 5.13
CA HIS A 150 14.62 -20.57 5.09
C HIS A 150 15.11 -19.79 3.85
N ASP A 151 15.60 -20.49 2.82
CA ASP A 151 15.99 -19.89 1.56
C ASP A 151 14.78 -19.61 0.64
N PRO A 152 14.80 -18.56 -0.19
CA PRO A 152 13.74 -18.29 -1.16
C PRO A 152 13.74 -19.31 -2.32
N LEU A 153 12.64 -20.05 -2.43
CA LEU A 153 12.35 -21.03 -3.49
C LEU A 153 11.89 -20.36 -4.78
N ASP A 154 11.00 -19.38 -4.68
CA ASP A 154 10.41 -18.67 -5.81
C ASP A 154 10.17 -17.18 -5.46
N ILE A 155 10.13 -16.34 -6.49
CA ILE A 155 9.82 -14.91 -6.40
C ILE A 155 8.84 -14.53 -7.50
N GLY A 156 7.70 -13.97 -7.12
CA GLY A 156 6.66 -13.58 -8.06
C GLY A 156 5.89 -12.34 -7.63
N MET A 157 5.24 -11.68 -8.60
CA MET A 157 4.34 -10.56 -8.30
C MET A 157 3.11 -11.03 -7.54
N TYR A 158 2.70 -10.27 -6.54
CA TYR A 158 1.44 -10.53 -5.85
C TYR A 158 0.25 -10.24 -6.77
N GLN A 159 -0.58 -11.26 -7.02
CA GLN A 159 -1.81 -11.10 -7.78
C GLN A 159 -2.95 -10.59 -6.89
N ILE A 160 -3.43 -9.39 -7.19
CA ILE A 160 -4.62 -8.80 -6.56
C ILE A 160 -5.86 -9.40 -7.23
N ARG A 161 -6.80 -9.92 -6.43
CA ARG A 161 -8.08 -10.50 -6.90
C ARG A 161 -9.24 -9.58 -6.53
N GLU A 162 -10.43 -9.83 -7.08
CA GLU A 162 -11.65 -9.11 -6.71
C GLU A 162 -11.93 -9.21 -5.20
N ALA A 163 -11.70 -10.37 -4.59
CA ALA A 163 -11.80 -10.55 -3.14
C ALA A 163 -10.89 -9.59 -2.32
N ASN A 164 -9.68 -9.26 -2.81
CA ASN A 164 -8.81 -8.28 -2.17
C ASN A 164 -9.43 -6.90 -2.19
N GLN A 165 -9.91 -6.50 -3.37
CA GLN A 165 -10.46 -5.17 -3.59
C GLN A 165 -11.83 -5.01 -2.90
N MET A 166 -12.60 -6.08 -2.76
CA MET A 166 -13.83 -6.09 -1.96
C MET A 166 -13.53 -5.69 -0.51
N ILE A 167 -12.57 -6.37 0.13
CA ILE A 167 -12.16 -6.04 1.51
C ILE A 167 -11.59 -4.61 1.58
N GLU A 168 -10.81 -4.19 0.57
CA GLU A 168 -10.28 -2.82 0.52
C GLU A 168 -11.38 -1.76 0.64
N GLU A 169 -12.46 -1.86 -0.14
CA GLU A 169 -13.53 -0.85 -0.11
C GLU A 169 -14.25 -0.77 1.24
N PHE A 170 -14.56 -1.90 1.88
CA PHE A 170 -15.19 -1.89 3.21
C PHE A 170 -14.24 -1.37 4.30
N MET A 171 -12.94 -1.68 4.21
CA MET A 171 -11.94 -1.14 5.13
C MET A 171 -11.77 0.37 4.98
N LEU A 172 -11.78 0.88 3.73
CA LEU A 172 -11.75 2.31 3.44
C LEU A 172 -13.01 3.01 3.96
N ALA A 173 -14.19 2.41 3.76
CA ALA A 173 -15.45 2.94 4.29
C ALA A 173 -15.41 3.03 5.82
N ALA A 174 -14.94 2.00 6.53
CA ALA A 174 -14.78 2.03 7.99
C ALA A 174 -13.84 3.14 8.44
N ASN A 175 -12.66 3.23 7.82
CA ASN A 175 -11.69 4.26 8.14
C ASN A 175 -12.26 5.67 7.95
N ILE A 176 -13.01 5.92 6.87
CA ILE A 176 -13.63 7.23 6.61
C ILE A 176 -14.78 7.51 7.59
N SER A 177 -15.66 6.55 7.83
CA SER A 177 -16.76 6.66 8.79
C SER A 177 -16.24 6.98 10.20
N VAL A 178 -15.25 6.22 10.67
CA VAL A 178 -14.61 6.45 11.97
C VAL A 178 -13.88 7.80 12.02
N ALA A 179 -13.16 8.17 10.96
CA ALA A 179 -12.49 9.48 10.89
C ALA A 179 -13.47 10.64 11.04
N LYS A 180 -14.64 10.58 10.37
CA LYS A 180 -15.70 11.57 10.53
C LYS A 180 -16.22 11.60 11.97
N LYS A 181 -16.52 10.43 12.55
CA LYS A 181 -17.07 10.33 13.91
C LYS A 181 -16.14 10.89 14.99
N ILE A 182 -14.85 10.55 14.94
CA ILE A 182 -13.89 11.06 15.93
C ILE A 182 -13.66 12.56 15.74
N LEU A 183 -13.58 13.05 14.49
CA LEU A 183 -13.34 14.46 14.20
C LEU A 183 -14.51 15.35 14.62
N GLU A 184 -15.75 14.88 14.43
CA GLU A 184 -16.96 15.57 14.89
C GLU A 184 -16.94 15.78 16.41
N HIS A 185 -16.50 14.76 17.16
CA HIS A 185 -16.52 14.78 18.62
C HIS A 185 -15.26 15.43 19.24
N PHE A 186 -14.11 15.28 18.57
CA PHE A 186 -12.80 15.78 19.01
C PHE A 186 -12.12 16.59 17.87
N PRO A 187 -12.62 17.80 17.56
CA PRO A 187 -12.18 18.57 16.38
C PRO A 187 -10.69 18.95 16.42
N PHE A 188 -10.11 19.14 17.61
CA PHE A 188 -8.73 19.59 17.78
C PHE A 188 -7.76 18.49 18.22
N THR A 189 -8.25 17.28 18.52
CA THR A 189 -7.45 16.18 19.09
C THR A 189 -7.81 14.82 18.50
N SER A 190 -8.13 14.79 17.20
CA SER A 190 -8.31 13.53 16.46
C SER A 190 -7.02 13.10 15.78
N LEU A 191 -6.65 11.83 15.90
CA LEU A 191 -5.56 11.24 15.12
C LEU A 191 -6.08 10.90 13.72
N LEU A 192 -5.61 11.64 12.72
CA LEU A 192 -5.97 11.48 11.32
C LEU A 192 -4.75 11.10 10.48
N ARG A 193 -5.00 10.70 9.23
CA ARG A 193 -3.95 10.40 8.25
C ARG A 193 -4.28 11.07 6.92
N ARG A 194 -3.36 11.89 6.43
CA ARG A 194 -3.49 12.61 5.15
C ARG A 194 -2.47 12.13 4.15
N HIS A 195 -2.72 12.45 2.89
CA HIS A 195 -1.78 12.26 1.79
C HIS A 195 -1.69 13.60 1.05
N PRO A 196 -0.66 14.42 1.32
CA PRO A 196 -0.50 15.72 0.67
C PRO A 196 -0.41 15.59 -0.85
N SER A 197 -0.90 16.60 -1.58
CA SER A 197 -0.73 16.66 -3.02
C SER A 197 0.76 16.73 -3.39
N PRO A 198 1.24 15.98 -4.40
CA PRO A 198 2.60 16.12 -4.90
C PRO A 198 2.82 17.51 -5.51
N THR A 199 4.04 18.03 -5.37
CA THR A 199 4.41 19.29 -6.04
C THR A 199 4.69 19.04 -7.52
N LYS A 200 4.73 20.11 -8.32
CA LYS A 200 5.00 20.00 -9.76
C LYS A 200 6.38 19.40 -10.02
N GLU A 201 7.37 19.76 -9.22
CA GLU A 201 8.74 19.27 -9.31
C GLU A 201 8.82 17.76 -9.04
N MET A 202 7.97 17.24 -8.16
CA MET A 202 7.90 15.79 -7.89
C MET A 202 7.33 15.02 -9.09
N LEU A 203 6.40 15.62 -9.83
CA LEU A 203 5.73 15.03 -11.00
C LEU A 203 6.51 15.23 -12.32
N GLU A 204 7.44 16.18 -12.37
CA GLU A 204 8.22 16.49 -13.58
C GLU A 204 8.88 15.25 -14.23
N PRO A 205 9.52 14.32 -13.48
CA PRO A 205 10.11 13.12 -14.10
C PRO A 205 9.09 12.21 -14.79
N LEU A 206 7.86 12.13 -14.25
CA LEU A 206 6.77 11.39 -14.85
C LEU A 206 6.32 12.08 -16.14
N MET A 207 6.15 13.41 -16.12
CA MET A 207 5.75 14.19 -17.28
C MET A 207 6.76 14.11 -18.42
N GLN A 208 8.07 14.19 -18.12
CA GLN A 208 9.14 14.01 -19.10
C GLN A 208 9.10 12.62 -19.73
N THR A 209 8.90 11.57 -18.92
CA THR A 209 8.79 10.19 -19.41
C THR A 209 7.56 10.01 -20.29
N ALA A 210 6.41 10.54 -19.88
CA ALA A 210 5.16 10.51 -20.65
C ALA A 210 5.32 11.22 -22.00
N ALA A 211 5.86 12.44 -22.01
CA ALA A 211 6.08 13.20 -23.23
C ALA A 211 7.02 12.49 -24.22
N ALA A 212 8.07 11.83 -23.72
CA ALA A 212 9.03 11.08 -24.54
C ALA A 212 8.39 9.89 -25.29
N VAL A 213 7.27 9.36 -24.79
CA VAL A 213 6.48 8.28 -25.42
C VAL A 213 5.17 8.79 -26.05
N GLY A 214 5.01 10.11 -26.21
CA GLY A 214 3.85 10.71 -26.86
C GLY A 214 2.59 10.78 -26.00
N LEU A 215 2.69 10.59 -24.69
CA LEU A 215 1.57 10.75 -23.76
C LEU A 215 1.52 12.15 -23.17
N CYS A 216 0.30 12.66 -23.00
CA CYS A 216 0.02 13.88 -22.25
C CYS A 216 -0.72 13.51 -20.95
N LEU A 217 -0.07 13.72 -19.80
CA LEU A 217 -0.67 13.50 -18.48
C LEU A 217 -1.15 14.83 -17.90
N ASP A 218 -2.38 14.85 -17.41
CA ASP A 218 -2.95 16.02 -16.75
C ASP A 218 -2.72 15.90 -15.24
N VAL A 219 -1.87 16.78 -14.70
CA VAL A 219 -1.48 16.80 -13.29
C VAL A 219 -2.21 17.88 -12.47
N THR A 220 -3.26 18.49 -13.01
CA THR A 220 -3.99 19.60 -12.35
C THR A 220 -4.75 19.16 -11.10
N SER A 221 -5.20 17.91 -11.04
CA SER A 221 -5.90 17.33 -9.89
C SER A 221 -5.68 15.82 -9.85
N SER A 222 -6.05 15.16 -8.73
CA SER A 222 -6.00 13.69 -8.66
C SER A 222 -6.94 13.03 -9.66
N LYS A 223 -8.12 13.63 -9.94
CA LYS A 223 -9.07 13.13 -10.95
C LYS A 223 -8.50 13.24 -12.35
N ALA A 224 -7.96 14.41 -12.71
CA ALA A 224 -7.38 14.60 -14.04
C ALA A 224 -6.16 13.68 -14.26
N LEU A 225 -5.37 13.45 -13.21
CA LEU A 225 -4.27 12.49 -13.25
C LEU A 225 -4.78 11.06 -13.38
N ALA A 226 -5.82 10.67 -12.63
CA ALA A 226 -6.45 9.35 -12.77
C ALA A 226 -6.94 9.13 -14.19
N ASP A 227 -7.69 10.08 -14.75
CA ASP A 227 -8.27 9.98 -16.09
C ASP A 227 -7.20 9.89 -17.17
N SER A 228 -6.17 10.73 -17.11
CA SER A 228 -5.07 10.68 -18.07
C SER A 228 -4.22 9.41 -17.93
N LEU A 229 -4.07 8.86 -16.71
CA LEU A 229 -3.46 7.54 -16.50
C LEU A 229 -4.34 6.40 -17.04
N ASP A 230 -5.66 6.49 -16.94
CA ASP A 230 -6.58 5.49 -17.49
C ASP A 230 -6.54 5.46 -19.03
N GLN A 231 -6.35 6.63 -19.66
CA GLN A 231 -6.18 6.75 -21.12
C GLN A 231 -4.76 6.44 -21.62
N ALA A 232 -3.79 6.25 -20.73
CA ALA A 232 -2.40 5.93 -21.10
C ALA A 232 -2.26 4.45 -21.51
N VAL A 233 -2.76 4.12 -22.71
CA VAL A 233 -2.71 2.78 -23.31
C VAL A 233 -1.64 2.74 -24.39
N GLY A 234 -0.91 1.62 -24.48
CA GLY A 234 0.07 1.36 -25.52
C GLY A 234 0.03 -0.11 -25.94
N ASP A 235 0.81 -0.47 -26.96
CA ASP A 235 0.80 -1.82 -27.55
C ASP A 235 1.26 -2.92 -26.58
N ASP A 236 2.13 -2.57 -25.62
CA ASP A 236 2.55 -3.48 -24.55
C ASP A 236 1.46 -3.52 -23.45
N PRO A 237 0.88 -4.70 -23.12
CA PRO A 237 -0.09 -4.84 -22.03
C PRO A 237 0.43 -4.34 -20.66
N TYR A 238 1.76 -4.29 -20.48
CA TYR A 238 2.39 -3.81 -19.27
C TYR A 238 2.60 -2.27 -19.25
N PHE A 239 2.41 -1.58 -20.38
CA PHE A 239 2.69 -0.15 -20.55
C PHE A 239 1.97 0.72 -19.52
N ASN A 240 0.65 0.57 -19.40
CA ASN A 240 -0.15 1.35 -18.44
C ASN A 240 0.32 1.11 -17.00
N LYS A 241 0.66 -0.14 -16.67
CA LYS A 241 1.17 -0.50 -15.35
C LYS A 241 2.52 0.16 -15.06
N LEU A 242 3.43 0.26 -16.04
CA LEU A 242 4.70 0.98 -15.88
C LEU A 242 4.49 2.46 -15.58
N ILE A 243 3.62 3.12 -16.35
CA ILE A 243 3.29 4.53 -16.12
C ILE A 243 2.72 4.74 -14.71
N ARG A 244 1.84 3.85 -14.23
CA ARG A 244 1.33 3.90 -12.84
C ARG A 244 2.39 3.63 -11.78
N ILE A 245 3.34 2.72 -12.03
CA ILE A 245 4.48 2.51 -11.13
C ILE A 245 5.34 3.79 -11.04
N LEU A 246 5.61 4.43 -12.17
CA LEU A 246 6.33 5.71 -12.20
C LEU A 246 5.57 6.81 -11.47
N ALA A 247 4.26 6.92 -11.70
CA ALA A 247 3.40 7.88 -11.00
C ALA A 247 3.44 7.70 -9.48
N THR A 248 3.43 6.45 -9.01
CA THR A 248 3.52 6.12 -7.58
C THR A 248 4.79 6.67 -6.92
N ARG A 249 5.91 6.72 -7.64
CA ARG A 249 7.19 7.22 -7.10
C ARG A 249 7.23 8.74 -6.98
N CYS A 250 6.38 9.43 -7.74
CA CYS A 250 6.26 10.88 -7.71
C CYS A 250 5.27 11.36 -6.62
N MET A 251 4.58 10.45 -5.94
CA MET A 251 3.65 10.80 -4.87
C MET A 251 4.38 11.22 -3.59
N THR A 252 3.71 12.03 -2.76
CA THR A 252 4.21 12.31 -1.42
C THR A 252 4.01 11.11 -0.49
N GLN A 253 4.65 11.15 0.67
CA GLN A 253 4.38 10.16 1.70
C GLN A 253 3.09 10.53 2.46
N ALA A 254 2.18 9.57 2.63
CA ALA A 254 1.05 9.74 3.53
C ALA A 254 1.51 9.72 5.00
N VAL A 255 0.99 10.65 5.80
CA VAL A 255 1.44 10.90 7.17
C VAL A 255 0.26 11.01 8.14
N TYR A 256 0.47 10.53 9.36
CA TYR A 256 -0.39 10.78 10.51
C TYR A 256 -0.22 12.21 11.01
N PHE A 257 -1.29 12.79 11.55
CA PHE A 257 -1.28 14.13 12.14
C PHE A 257 -2.40 14.28 13.18
N CYS A 258 -2.25 15.25 14.08
CA CYS A 258 -3.31 15.68 14.98
C CYS A 258 -4.21 16.69 14.26
N SER A 259 -5.53 16.53 14.33
CA SER A 259 -6.48 17.41 13.63
C SER A 259 -6.35 18.89 14.02
N GLY A 260 -5.91 19.19 15.25
CA GLY A 260 -5.66 20.56 15.69
C GLY A 260 -4.43 21.23 15.06
N ASP A 261 -3.57 20.48 14.38
CA ASP A 261 -2.34 21.02 13.77
C ASP A 261 -2.54 21.65 12.40
N LEU A 262 -3.62 21.30 11.70
CA LEU A 262 -3.86 21.67 10.32
C LEU A 262 -5.28 22.23 10.15
N SER A 263 -5.50 22.94 9.07
CA SER A 263 -6.85 23.38 8.68
C SER A 263 -7.62 22.26 7.95
N PRO A 264 -8.97 22.25 7.99
CA PRO A 264 -9.77 21.18 7.36
C PRO A 264 -9.45 20.88 5.87
N PRO A 265 -9.16 21.86 4.99
CA PRO A 265 -8.75 21.56 3.62
C PRO A 265 -7.47 20.72 3.51
N GLU A 266 -6.58 20.79 4.51
CA GLU A 266 -5.32 20.06 4.53
C GLU A 266 -5.46 18.61 5.02
N PHE A 267 -6.65 18.22 5.49
CA PHE A 267 -6.94 16.84 5.91
C PHE A 267 -7.09 15.88 4.72
N PHE A 268 -7.26 16.46 3.52
CA PHE A 268 -7.52 15.73 2.29
C PHE A 268 -6.48 14.63 2.04
N HIS A 269 -6.96 13.47 1.62
CA HIS A 269 -6.14 12.33 1.26
C HIS A 269 -6.08 12.20 -0.27
N TYR A 270 -5.05 12.78 -0.90
CA TYR A 270 -4.88 12.88 -2.35
C TYR A 270 -5.10 11.55 -3.08
N GLY A 271 -4.38 10.50 -2.69
CA GLY A 271 -4.50 9.20 -3.37
C GLY A 271 -5.85 8.48 -3.22
N LEU A 272 -6.65 8.82 -2.20
CA LEU A 272 -7.94 8.18 -1.95
C LEU A 272 -9.14 9.05 -2.38
N ALA A 273 -8.88 10.30 -2.79
CA ALA A 273 -9.90 11.33 -2.99
C ALA A 273 -10.92 11.40 -1.83
N ALA A 274 -10.40 11.41 -0.60
CA ALA A 274 -11.22 11.45 0.61
C ALA A 274 -10.97 12.75 1.38
N PRO A 275 -12.01 13.49 1.81
CA PRO A 275 -11.86 14.74 2.56
C PRO A 275 -11.24 14.54 3.95
N VAL A 276 -11.48 13.38 4.56
CA VAL A 276 -10.91 13.01 5.86
C VAL A 276 -10.69 11.50 5.89
N TYR A 277 -9.59 11.07 6.51
CA TYR A 277 -9.20 9.67 6.60
C TYR A 277 -8.39 9.40 7.87
N THR A 278 -8.47 8.17 8.38
CA THR A 278 -7.62 7.67 9.46
C THR A 278 -7.38 6.17 9.29
N HIS A 279 -6.64 5.54 10.21
CA HIS A 279 -6.54 4.08 10.27
C HIS A 279 -7.21 3.55 11.53
N PHE A 280 -8.15 2.63 11.35
CA PHE A 280 -8.94 1.98 12.40
C PHE A 280 -8.87 0.44 12.33
N THR A 281 -8.67 -0.11 11.14
CA THR A 281 -8.97 -1.51 10.84
C THR A 281 -7.86 -2.52 11.17
N SER A 282 -6.81 -2.14 11.88
CA SER A 282 -5.69 -3.05 12.19
C SER A 282 -4.97 -2.72 13.53
N PRO A 283 -5.68 -2.64 14.66
CA PRO A 283 -5.11 -2.29 15.97
C PRO A 283 -4.10 -3.32 16.50
N ILE A 284 -4.10 -4.56 15.99
CA ILE A 284 -3.12 -5.59 16.36
C ILE A 284 -1.70 -5.20 15.93
N ARG A 285 -1.58 -4.49 14.80
CA ARG A 285 -0.29 -4.23 14.11
C ARG A 285 0.05 -2.75 13.93
N ARG A 286 -0.83 -1.83 14.35
CA ARG A 286 -0.63 -0.38 14.23
C ARG A 286 -1.14 0.31 15.49
N TYR A 287 -0.27 1.06 16.15
CA TYR A 287 -0.62 1.78 17.38
C TYR A 287 -1.55 2.96 17.07
N ALA A 288 -1.46 3.54 15.87
CA ALA A 288 -2.43 4.55 15.39
C ALA A 288 -3.87 4.05 15.50
N ASP A 289 -4.13 2.82 15.09
CA ASP A 289 -5.46 2.21 15.16
C ASP A 289 -5.90 1.99 16.61
N VAL A 290 -4.99 1.64 17.53
CA VAL A 290 -5.28 1.57 18.98
C VAL A 290 -5.73 2.93 19.52
N ILE A 291 -5.07 4.02 19.13
CA ILE A 291 -5.45 5.39 19.52
C ILE A 291 -6.84 5.72 18.95
N VAL A 292 -7.08 5.43 17.67
CA VAL A 292 -8.37 5.68 17.01
C VAL A 292 -9.49 4.86 17.66
N HIS A 293 -9.25 3.62 18.07
CA HIS A 293 -10.21 2.82 18.84
C HIS A 293 -10.56 3.49 20.17
N ARG A 294 -9.56 4.04 20.89
CA ARG A 294 -9.79 4.77 22.16
C ARG A 294 -10.59 6.06 21.94
N LEU A 295 -10.27 6.82 20.89
CA LEU A 295 -11.02 8.01 20.50
C LEU A 295 -12.47 7.65 20.15
N LEU A 296 -12.68 6.61 19.35
CA LEU A 296 -14.02 6.16 18.98
C LEU A 296 -14.81 5.71 20.21
N ALA A 297 -14.23 4.88 21.09
CA ALA A 297 -14.87 4.44 22.33
C ALA A 297 -15.27 5.63 23.22
N ALA A 298 -14.39 6.63 23.36
CA ALA A 298 -14.69 7.84 24.12
C ALA A 298 -15.82 8.68 23.48
N SER A 299 -15.84 8.79 22.15
CA SER A 299 -16.91 9.50 21.41
C SER A 299 -18.29 8.86 21.55
N LEU A 300 -18.34 7.60 21.99
CA LEU A 300 -19.55 6.83 22.24
C LEU A 300 -19.90 6.77 23.74
N GLY A 301 -19.10 7.39 24.62
CA GLY A 301 -19.28 7.33 26.07
C GLY A 301 -18.95 5.97 26.69
N ILE A 302 -18.27 5.07 25.97
CA ILE A 302 -17.91 3.73 26.46
C ILE A 302 -16.77 3.81 27.50
N CYS A 303 -15.84 4.75 27.32
CA CYS A 303 -14.76 5.00 28.27
C CYS A 303 -14.39 6.49 28.31
N LYS A 304 -13.72 6.93 29.37
CA LYS A 304 -13.15 8.28 29.43
C LYS A 304 -12.00 8.39 28.42
N LEU A 305 -11.88 9.54 27.76
CA LEU A 305 -10.73 9.83 26.90
C LEU A 305 -9.45 9.91 27.76
N PRO A 306 -8.40 9.12 27.46
CA PRO A 306 -7.11 9.21 28.16
C PRO A 306 -6.50 10.62 28.09
N ASP A 307 -5.90 11.09 29.18
CA ASP A 307 -5.38 12.46 29.28
C ASP A 307 -4.28 12.76 28.24
N VAL A 308 -3.51 11.75 27.83
CA VAL A 308 -2.51 11.87 26.75
C VAL A 308 -3.11 12.31 25.41
N PHE A 309 -4.40 12.05 25.17
CA PHE A 309 -5.10 12.42 23.94
C PHE A 309 -5.96 13.70 24.10
N GLN A 310 -5.95 14.33 25.27
CA GLN A 310 -6.61 15.61 25.51
C GLN A 310 -5.71 16.81 25.19
N ASP A 311 -4.39 16.59 25.10
CA ASP A 311 -3.40 17.62 24.77
C ASP A 311 -2.92 17.49 23.32
N ARG A 312 -3.11 18.57 22.56
CA ARG A 312 -2.67 18.69 21.16
C ARG A 312 -1.19 18.37 21.01
N SER A 313 -0.32 18.96 21.84
CA SER A 313 1.14 18.82 21.69
C SER A 313 1.60 17.38 21.89
N ARG A 314 0.99 16.67 22.85
CA ARG A 314 1.25 15.24 23.07
C ARG A 314 0.81 14.40 21.88
N LEU A 315 -0.38 14.64 21.34
CA LEU A 315 -0.86 13.89 20.19
C LEU A 315 -0.02 14.16 18.92
N THR A 316 0.47 15.38 18.73
CA THR A 316 1.45 15.71 17.68
C THR A 316 2.72 14.88 17.83
N GLY A 317 3.32 14.84 19.03
CA GLY A 317 4.50 14.02 19.29
C GLY A 317 4.28 12.52 19.05
N VAL A 318 3.08 12.00 19.37
CA VAL A 318 2.70 10.62 19.05
C VAL A 318 2.59 10.40 17.54
N ALA A 319 1.96 11.33 16.80
CA ALA A 319 1.87 11.26 15.34
C ALA A 319 3.25 11.26 14.67
N ASP A 320 4.17 12.09 15.15
CA ASP A 320 5.55 12.16 14.65
C ASP A 320 6.31 10.84 14.86
N ASN A 321 6.21 10.26 16.06
CA ASN A 321 6.80 8.94 16.33
C ASN A 321 6.18 7.86 15.41
N LEU A 322 4.86 7.85 15.23
CA LEU A 322 4.18 6.91 14.33
C LEU A 322 4.67 7.05 12.87
N ASN A 323 4.85 8.28 12.39
CA ASN A 323 5.39 8.55 11.06
C ASN A 323 6.84 8.05 10.92
N TYR A 324 7.67 8.32 11.92
CA TYR A 324 9.06 7.86 11.97
C TYR A 324 9.15 6.33 11.97
N ARG A 325 8.40 5.65 12.84
CA ARG A 325 8.36 4.18 12.93
C ARG A 325 7.81 3.54 11.66
N HIS A 326 6.78 4.12 11.05
CA HIS A 326 6.23 3.63 9.79
C HIS A 326 7.25 3.68 8.65
N LYS A 327 7.98 4.79 8.52
CA LYS A 327 9.06 4.95 7.53
C LYS A 327 10.16 3.91 7.73
N ASN A 328 10.62 3.73 8.96
CA ASN A 328 11.67 2.76 9.28
C ASN A 328 11.21 1.31 9.02
N ALA A 329 9.97 0.98 9.33
CA ALA A 329 9.39 -0.33 9.04
C ALA A 329 9.41 -0.62 7.53
N GLN A 330 8.98 0.34 6.69
CA GLN A 330 9.03 0.20 5.24
C GLN A 330 10.47 0.05 4.70
N MET A 331 11.43 0.81 5.24
CA MET A 331 12.83 0.69 4.86
C MET A 331 13.40 -0.69 5.22
N ALA A 332 13.10 -1.21 6.42
CA ALA A 332 13.52 -2.54 6.84
C ALA A 332 12.89 -3.65 5.98
N SER A 333 11.59 -3.54 5.66
CA SER A 333 10.91 -4.48 4.75
C SER A 333 11.55 -4.51 3.37
N ARG A 334 11.86 -3.34 2.78
CA ARG A 334 12.53 -3.24 1.47
C ARG A 334 13.94 -3.82 1.50
N ALA A 335 14.72 -3.51 2.53
CA ALA A 335 16.06 -4.07 2.69
C ALA A 335 16.04 -5.60 2.87
N SER A 336 15.03 -6.13 3.57
CA SER A 336 14.83 -7.57 3.68
C SER A 336 14.53 -8.21 2.32
N VAL A 337 13.67 -7.59 1.50
CA VAL A 337 13.38 -8.04 0.13
C VAL A 337 14.63 -8.00 -0.73
N GLU A 338 15.43 -6.94 -0.65
CA GLU A 338 16.70 -6.81 -1.38
C GLU A 338 17.68 -7.92 -1.00
N LEU A 339 17.87 -8.18 0.30
CA LEU A 339 18.73 -9.27 0.79
C LEU A 339 18.27 -10.63 0.24
N HIS A 340 16.97 -10.94 0.34
CA HIS A 340 16.45 -12.24 -0.11
C HIS A 340 16.48 -12.36 -1.64
N THR A 341 16.38 -11.25 -2.36
CA THR A 341 16.61 -11.21 -3.81
C THR A 341 18.04 -11.64 -4.13
N LEU A 342 19.04 -11.15 -3.40
CA LEU A 342 20.44 -11.55 -3.59
C LEU A 342 20.64 -13.04 -3.28
N ILE A 343 20.05 -13.55 -2.20
CA ILE A 343 20.11 -14.98 -1.85
C ILE A 343 19.50 -15.82 -2.98
N TYR A 344 18.32 -15.42 -3.47
CA TYR A 344 17.62 -16.11 -4.55
C TYR A 344 18.46 -16.21 -5.84
N PHE A 345 19.09 -15.12 -6.27
CA PHE A 345 19.86 -15.08 -7.51
C PHE A 345 21.31 -15.55 -7.36
N ARG A 346 21.81 -15.79 -6.14
CA ARG A 346 23.22 -16.14 -5.88
C ARG A 346 23.72 -17.35 -6.68
N LYS A 347 22.85 -18.33 -6.91
CA LYS A 347 23.13 -19.55 -7.68
C LYS A 347 22.25 -19.67 -8.93
N ARG A 348 21.61 -18.57 -9.36
CA ARG A 348 20.62 -18.56 -10.44
C ARG A 348 20.85 -17.41 -11.43
N PRO A 349 21.97 -17.38 -12.19
CA PRO A 349 22.11 -16.44 -13.29
C PRO A 349 20.92 -16.57 -14.24
N THR A 350 20.34 -15.45 -14.65
CA THR A 350 19.05 -15.45 -15.36
C THR A 350 19.03 -14.42 -16.48
N ASP A 351 18.70 -14.87 -17.69
CA ASP A 351 18.35 -13.98 -18.80
C ASP A 351 16.84 -13.71 -18.77
N THR A 352 16.45 -12.45 -18.88
CA THR A 352 15.03 -12.07 -18.84
C THR A 352 14.77 -10.78 -19.61
N GLU A 353 13.50 -10.55 -19.94
CA GLU A 353 13.06 -9.24 -20.41
C GLU A 353 12.99 -8.24 -19.27
N ALA A 354 13.34 -7.01 -19.60
CA ALA A 354 13.18 -5.83 -18.76
C ALA A 354 12.64 -4.66 -19.59
N ARG A 355 12.16 -3.63 -18.89
CA ARG A 355 11.61 -2.41 -19.47
C ARG A 355 12.42 -1.21 -19.00
N ILE A 356 12.86 -0.36 -19.92
CA ILE A 356 13.62 0.84 -19.55
C ILE A 356 12.69 1.82 -18.83
N LEU A 357 13.01 2.19 -17.59
CA LEU A 357 12.22 3.16 -16.82
C LEU A 357 12.77 4.59 -16.93
N LYS A 358 14.09 4.72 -17.05
CA LYS A 358 14.75 6.02 -17.08
C LYS A 358 16.10 5.93 -17.75
N ILE A 359 16.41 6.87 -18.64
CA ILE A 359 17.72 7.01 -19.26
C ILE A 359 18.62 7.90 -18.38
N ARG A 360 19.90 7.55 -18.28
CA ARG A 360 20.94 8.28 -17.56
C ARG A 360 22.18 8.45 -18.44
N SER A 361 23.03 9.40 -18.09
CA SER A 361 24.32 9.69 -18.74
C SER A 361 25.31 8.52 -18.92
N ASN A 362 25.10 7.36 -18.31
CA ASN A 362 25.97 6.18 -18.44
C ASN A 362 25.23 4.86 -18.73
N GLY A 363 23.94 4.93 -19.10
CA GLY A 363 23.10 3.76 -19.36
C GLY A 363 21.64 4.04 -19.04
N PHE A 364 20.96 3.08 -18.43
CA PHE A 364 19.55 3.23 -18.07
C PHE A 364 19.17 2.43 -16.83
N ILE A 365 18.08 2.84 -16.17
CA ILE A 365 17.42 2.05 -15.13
C ILE A 365 16.36 1.19 -15.80
N VAL A 366 16.36 -0.11 -15.52
CA VAL A 366 15.34 -1.05 -15.99
C VAL A 366 14.47 -1.54 -14.86
N PHE A 367 13.25 -1.95 -15.21
CA PHE A 367 12.35 -2.74 -14.39
C PHE A 367 12.21 -4.14 -14.97
N VAL A 368 12.26 -5.16 -14.13
CA VAL A 368 12.12 -6.57 -14.51
C VAL A 368 10.76 -7.06 -14.04
N PRO A 369 9.71 -7.07 -14.89
CA PRO A 369 8.34 -7.34 -14.45
C PRO A 369 8.17 -8.68 -13.75
N LYS A 370 8.84 -9.72 -14.25
CA LYS A 370 8.74 -11.09 -13.70
C LYS A 370 9.10 -11.15 -12.21
N TYR A 371 10.09 -10.36 -11.80
CA TYR A 371 10.67 -10.42 -10.46
C TYR A 371 10.44 -9.14 -9.64
N GLY A 372 9.76 -8.14 -10.20
CA GLY A 372 9.55 -6.82 -9.58
C GLY A 372 10.85 -6.12 -9.17
N ILE A 373 11.94 -6.35 -9.89
CA ILE A 373 13.27 -5.82 -9.57
C ILE A 373 13.55 -4.59 -10.42
N GLU A 374 14.24 -3.64 -9.82
CA GLU A 374 14.77 -2.46 -10.50
C GLU A 374 16.27 -2.39 -10.34
N GLY A 375 16.97 -2.04 -11.41
CA GLY A 375 18.41 -1.92 -11.35
C GLY A 375 18.98 -1.10 -12.50
N PRO A 376 20.19 -0.53 -12.32
CA PRO A 376 20.91 0.12 -13.39
C PRO A 376 21.53 -0.93 -14.33
N VAL A 377 21.44 -0.66 -15.62
CA VAL A 377 22.24 -1.29 -16.67
C VAL A 377 23.20 -0.23 -17.19
N TYR A 378 24.49 -0.49 -17.04
CA TYR A 378 25.54 0.41 -17.49
C TYR A 378 25.98 0.03 -18.91
N LEU A 379 25.99 0.99 -19.82
CA LEU A 379 26.49 0.81 -21.19
C LEU A 379 27.92 1.33 -21.38
N MET A 380 28.44 2.02 -20.37
CA MET A 380 29.78 2.60 -20.35
C MET A 380 30.56 2.06 -19.14
N PRO A 381 31.90 1.97 -19.23
CA PRO A 381 32.74 1.62 -18.10
C PRO A 381 32.50 2.57 -16.91
N ARG A 382 32.60 2.03 -15.68
CA ARG A 382 32.42 2.81 -14.44
C ARG A 382 33.42 3.99 -14.42
N GLY A 383 32.89 5.22 -14.43
CA GLY A 383 33.68 6.45 -14.28
C GLY A 383 33.70 7.37 -15.50
N GLN A 384 33.29 6.91 -16.68
CA GLN A 384 33.10 7.76 -17.86
C GLN A 384 31.67 8.33 -17.89
N LYS A 385 31.54 9.65 -18.05
CA LYS A 385 30.26 10.37 -18.19
C LYS A 385 30.26 11.10 -19.53
N GLY A 386 29.50 10.61 -20.49
CA GLY A 386 29.48 11.17 -21.84
C GLY A 386 30.80 10.94 -22.59
N GLY A 387 30.71 10.48 -23.83
CA GLY A 387 31.87 10.14 -24.65
C GLY A 387 32.10 8.63 -24.73
N GLY A 388 32.09 8.11 -25.95
CA GLY A 388 32.15 6.69 -26.30
C GLY A 388 31.32 6.40 -27.55
N GLU A 389 30.94 5.14 -27.76
CA GLU A 389 30.05 4.72 -28.86
C GLU A 389 28.58 5.17 -28.71
N TRP A 390 28.20 5.91 -27.65
CA TRP A 390 26.79 6.25 -27.36
C TRP A 390 26.56 7.77 -27.24
N ILE A 391 25.50 8.24 -27.89
CA ILE A 391 24.92 9.57 -27.82
C ILE A 391 23.69 9.51 -26.92
N ILE A 392 23.63 10.36 -25.89
CA ILE A 392 22.59 10.33 -24.87
C ILE A 392 21.83 11.65 -24.91
N ASP A 393 20.51 11.54 -25.02
CA ASP A 393 19.58 12.64 -24.87
C ASP A 393 18.69 12.37 -23.65
N GLU A 394 19.07 12.94 -22.50
CA GLU A 394 18.31 12.79 -21.25
C GLU A 394 16.96 13.51 -21.33
N GLN A 395 16.81 14.56 -22.14
CA GLN A 395 15.54 15.28 -22.26
C GLN A 395 14.53 14.46 -23.08
N GLN A 396 14.97 13.88 -24.19
CA GLN A 396 14.14 13.01 -25.03
C GLN A 396 14.04 11.58 -24.51
N GLN A 397 14.69 11.26 -23.38
CA GLN A 397 14.80 9.92 -22.81
C GLN A 397 15.19 8.88 -23.88
N LYS A 398 16.22 9.19 -24.67
CA LYS A 398 16.76 8.34 -25.75
C LYS A 398 18.27 8.19 -25.64
N ILE A 399 18.76 7.01 -25.96
CA ILE A 399 20.18 6.70 -26.09
C ILE A 399 20.39 6.02 -27.45
N LYS A 400 21.41 6.44 -28.19
CA LYS A 400 21.70 5.94 -29.54
C LYS A 400 23.17 5.63 -29.69
N LYS A 401 23.50 4.59 -30.42
CA LYS A 401 24.88 4.33 -30.82
C LYS A 401 25.32 5.36 -31.86
N VAL A 402 26.60 5.75 -31.88
CA VAL A 402 27.16 6.76 -32.79
C VAL A 402 27.00 6.36 -34.26
N ASP A 403 27.03 5.06 -34.55
CA ASP A 403 26.76 4.53 -35.90
C ASP A 403 25.28 4.59 -36.31
N GLY A 404 24.39 5.00 -35.40
CA GLY A 404 22.95 5.12 -35.60
C GLY A 404 22.18 3.80 -35.70
N LYS A 405 22.85 2.64 -35.67
CA LYS A 405 22.22 1.33 -35.91
C LYS A 405 21.40 0.83 -34.72
N VAL A 406 21.77 1.24 -33.51
CA VAL A 406 21.13 0.80 -32.27
C VAL A 406 20.64 2.01 -31.49
N SER A 407 19.39 1.97 -31.05
CA SER A 407 18.81 2.99 -30.18
C SER A 407 17.88 2.39 -29.15
N TYR A 408 17.88 2.96 -27.95
CA TYR A 408 16.96 2.63 -26.88
C TYR A 408 16.18 3.86 -26.43
N GLY A 409 14.89 3.70 -26.17
CA GLY A 409 14.01 4.70 -25.58
C GLY A 409 13.44 4.24 -24.23
N VAL A 410 12.89 5.18 -23.47
CA VAL A 410 12.12 4.83 -22.27
C VAL A 410 10.89 3.98 -22.61
N LEU A 411 10.53 3.11 -21.68
CA LEU A 411 9.50 2.07 -21.77
C LEU A 411 9.75 0.96 -22.80
N GLN A 412 10.85 1.04 -23.55
CA GLN A 412 11.22 -0.01 -24.50
C GLN A 412 11.59 -1.31 -23.77
N THR A 413 11.23 -2.44 -24.39
CA THR A 413 11.68 -3.78 -24.01
C THR A 413 13.12 -4.01 -24.39
N VAL A 414 13.90 -4.52 -23.43
CA VAL A 414 15.27 -4.99 -23.63
C VAL A 414 15.45 -6.37 -22.99
N ARG A 415 16.43 -7.13 -23.48
CA ARG A 415 16.88 -8.36 -22.82
C ARG A 415 18.09 -8.05 -21.95
N ILE A 416 18.05 -8.55 -20.72
CA ILE A 416 19.13 -8.38 -19.75
C ILE A 416 19.57 -9.73 -19.20
N HIS A 417 20.83 -9.79 -18.78
CA HIS A 417 21.38 -10.83 -17.95
C HIS A 417 21.43 -10.33 -16.50
N MET A 418 21.03 -11.18 -15.55
CA MET A 418 21.04 -10.90 -14.13
C MET A 418 21.91 -11.91 -13.40
N GLU A 419 22.90 -11.42 -12.66
CA GLU A 419 23.78 -12.28 -11.86
C GLU A 419 24.23 -11.58 -10.57
N VAL A 420 24.44 -12.35 -9.51
CA VAL A 420 24.98 -11.80 -8.26
C VAL A 420 26.49 -11.74 -8.35
N LYS A 421 27.04 -10.52 -8.27
CA LYS A 421 28.48 -10.29 -8.16
C LYS A 421 28.85 -9.75 -6.80
N GLU A 422 30.08 -10.00 -6.40
CA GLU A 422 30.66 -9.49 -5.17
C GLU A 422 31.81 -8.51 -5.48
N PRO A 423 31.49 -7.26 -5.86
CA PRO A 423 32.50 -6.27 -6.26
C PRO A 423 33.38 -5.81 -5.09
N GLN A 424 32.91 -5.98 -3.85
CA GLN A 424 33.66 -5.76 -2.61
C GLN A 424 33.36 -6.91 -1.65
N PRO A 425 34.32 -7.34 -0.81
CA PRO A 425 34.07 -8.38 0.18
C PRO A 425 32.85 -8.07 1.05
N ASN A 426 31.97 -9.06 1.21
CA ASN A 426 30.74 -9.01 1.97
C ASN A 426 29.73 -7.96 1.48
N ARG A 427 29.80 -7.56 0.20
CA ARG A 427 28.86 -6.62 -0.42
C ARG A 427 28.35 -7.16 -1.76
N PRO A 428 27.63 -8.29 -1.76
CA PRO A 428 27.01 -8.82 -2.97
C PRO A 428 26.01 -7.80 -3.55
N LYS A 429 25.93 -7.76 -4.87
CA LYS A 429 24.98 -6.94 -5.62
C LYS A 429 24.45 -7.74 -6.79
N LEU A 430 23.17 -7.54 -7.10
CA LEU A 430 22.57 -8.04 -8.32
C LEU A 430 23.00 -7.10 -9.45
N GLU A 431 23.86 -7.60 -10.33
CA GLU A 431 24.29 -6.87 -11.52
C GLU A 431 23.35 -7.19 -12.68
N LEU A 432 22.94 -6.14 -13.40
CA LEU A 432 22.11 -6.23 -14.58
C LEU A 432 22.94 -5.74 -15.77
N SER A 433 23.09 -6.58 -16.79
CA SER A 433 23.81 -6.26 -18.03
C SER A 433 22.90 -6.45 -19.25
N LEU A 434 23.10 -5.63 -20.27
CA LEU A 434 22.38 -5.76 -21.54
C LEU A 434 22.94 -6.97 -22.31
N ILE A 435 22.05 -7.73 -22.95
CA ILE A 435 22.40 -8.87 -23.84
C ILE A 435 22.49 -8.39 -25.29
#